data_AF-A0A382JN26-F1
#
_entry.id   AF-A0A382JN26-F1
#
_cell.length_a   1.000
_cell.length_b   1.000
_cell.length_c   1.000
_cell.angle_alpha   90.00
_cell.angle_beta   90.00
_cell.angle_gamma   90.00
#
_symmetry.space_group_name_H-M   'P 1'
#
loop_
_entity.id
_entity.type
_entity.pdbx_description
1 polymer ?
#
loop_
_entity_poly.entity_id
_entity_poly.type
_entity_poly.pdbx_seq_one_letter_code
_entity_poly.pdbx_strand_id
1 'polypeptide(L)'
;GFKQNRLAYTLALLSKETGGKLDLLYFWEKQSVPEPVMEYLLCLSDVVHDHITDLPTGVSLVPEWCKKEDCWKSLKAKKIRCRPPPEIKELTQTKRKGAKPRKSAGDEAIEWCVTRGSQAWMDLSSFLKQRNLMGGKQRSQAFNMGRTIGNDRTPSDKLSIPCKKIWEDATTMYDWSPDQETD
;
A
#
# COMPACT_ATOMS: atom_id res chain seq x y z
N GLY A 1 -23.28 20.03 -12.09
CA GLY A 1 -22.90 18.73 -12.69
C GLY A 1 -21.38 18.54 -12.63
N PHE A 2 -20.87 17.38 -13.06
CA PHE A 2 -19.43 17.10 -13.26
C PHE A 2 -18.49 17.21 -12.05
N LYS A 3 -19.00 17.00 -10.83
CA LYS A 3 -18.24 17.10 -9.57
C LYS A 3 -16.96 16.25 -9.56
N GLN A 4 -17.01 15.05 -10.13
CA GLN A 4 -15.86 14.15 -10.22
C GLN A 4 -14.73 14.73 -11.08
N ASN A 5 -15.07 15.27 -12.26
CA ASN A 5 -14.09 15.90 -13.15
C ASN A 5 -13.44 17.12 -12.48
N ARG A 6 -14.27 17.99 -11.87
CA ARG A 6 -13.76 19.17 -11.14
C ARG A 6 -12.81 18.75 -10.04
N LEU A 7 -13.21 17.81 -9.18
CA LEU A 7 -12.37 17.33 -8.08
C LEU A 7 -11.05 16.73 -8.56
N ALA A 8 -11.09 15.87 -9.60
CA ALA A 8 -9.88 15.26 -10.16
C ALA A 8 -8.91 16.32 -10.70
N TYR A 9 -9.41 17.30 -11.46
CA TYR A 9 -8.58 18.38 -12.00
C TYR A 9 -8.06 19.31 -10.91
N THR A 10 -8.86 19.63 -9.88
CA THR A 10 -8.41 20.44 -8.73
C THR A 10 -7.26 19.77 -8.00
N LEU A 11 -7.36 18.47 -7.71
CA LEU A 11 -6.27 17.73 -7.05
C LEU A 11 -5.03 17.60 -7.92
N ALA A 12 -5.20 17.38 -9.23
CA ALA A 12 -4.10 17.36 -10.18
C ALA A 12 -3.38 18.72 -10.25
N LEU A 13 -4.15 19.83 -10.25
CA LEU A 13 -3.62 21.18 -10.25
C LEU A 13 -2.88 21.50 -8.95
N LEU A 14 -3.46 21.15 -7.80
CA LEU A 14 -2.80 21.26 -6.51
C LEU A 14 -1.46 20.50 -6.49
N SER A 15 -1.47 19.25 -6.96
CA SER A 15 -0.25 18.44 -7.05
C SER A 15 0.81 19.11 -7.92
N LYS A 16 0.42 19.66 -9.08
CA LYS A 16 1.32 20.45 -9.94
C LYS A 16 1.90 21.67 -9.20
N GLU A 17 1.06 22.49 -8.58
CA GLU A 17 1.48 23.73 -7.90
C GLU A 17 2.37 23.46 -6.68
N THR A 18 2.27 22.27 -6.10
CA THR A 18 3.12 21.82 -4.97
C THR A 18 4.29 20.92 -5.39
N GLY A 19 4.46 20.69 -6.70
CA GLY A 19 5.50 19.81 -7.25
C GLY A 19 5.36 18.34 -6.83
N GLY A 20 4.15 17.90 -6.47
CA GLY A 20 3.85 16.54 -6.03
C GLY A 20 4.39 16.19 -4.65
N LYS A 21 4.73 17.19 -3.83
CA LYS A 21 5.44 16.99 -2.54
C LYS A 21 4.53 16.98 -1.31
N LEU A 22 3.22 17.11 -1.46
CA LEU A 22 2.30 17.13 -0.33
C LEU A 22 2.38 15.84 0.50
N ASP A 23 2.44 15.96 1.82
CA ASP A 23 2.37 14.82 2.73
C ASP A 23 0.93 14.31 2.82
N LEU A 24 0.53 13.47 1.86
CA LEU A 24 -0.81 12.87 1.83
C LEU A 24 -1.10 12.01 3.07
N LEU A 25 -0.07 11.45 3.72
CA LEU A 25 -0.24 10.67 4.93
C LEU A 25 -0.65 11.56 6.11
N TYR A 26 -0.09 12.77 6.21
CA TYR A 26 -0.52 13.76 7.20
C TYR A 26 -2.03 14.03 7.11
N PHE A 27 -2.55 14.31 5.91
CA PHE A 27 -3.98 14.57 5.71
C PHE A 27 -4.83 13.33 6.03
N TRP A 28 -4.35 12.14 5.64
CA TRP A 28 -5.02 10.88 5.93
C TRP A 28 -5.09 10.58 7.43
N GLU A 29 -4.02 10.81 8.18
CA GLU A 29 -3.99 10.56 9.63
C GLU A 29 -4.82 11.59 10.39
N LYS A 30 -4.73 12.87 10.02
CA LYS A 30 -5.43 13.96 10.71
C LYS A 30 -6.91 14.03 10.35
N GLN A 31 -7.32 13.44 9.23
CA GLN A 31 -8.69 13.52 8.69
C GLN A 31 -9.18 14.97 8.62
N SER A 32 -8.26 15.91 8.37
CA SER A 32 -8.54 17.33 8.34
C SER A 32 -7.59 18.05 7.39
N VAL A 33 -8.05 19.18 6.87
CA VAL A 33 -7.29 20.06 5.98
C VAL A 33 -7.20 21.42 6.68
N PRO A 34 -6.01 22.01 6.85
CA PRO A 34 -5.89 23.34 7.43
C PRO A 34 -6.65 24.39 6.61
N GLU A 35 -7.28 25.36 7.29
CA GLU A 35 -8.14 26.36 6.64
C GLU A 35 -7.47 27.08 5.46
N PRO A 36 -6.22 27.57 5.55
CA PRO A 36 -5.56 28.23 4.41
C PRO A 36 -5.43 27.31 3.18
N VAL A 37 -5.22 26.01 3.41
CA VAL A 37 -5.13 25.00 2.35
C VAL A 37 -6.51 24.72 1.75
N MET A 38 -7.56 24.74 2.57
CA MET A 38 -8.94 24.60 2.10
C MET A 38 -9.33 25.79 1.21
N GLU A 39 -9.06 27.03 1.65
CA GLU A 39 -9.29 28.23 0.85
C GLU A 39 -8.57 28.17 -0.50
N TYR A 40 -7.31 27.71 -0.49
CA TYR A 40 -6.54 27.52 -1.71
C TYR A 40 -7.17 26.46 -2.64
N LEU A 41 -7.60 25.32 -2.08
CA LEU A 41 -8.31 24.26 -2.82
C LEU A 41 -9.60 24.77 -3.47
N LEU A 42 -10.38 25.59 -2.74
CA LEU A 42 -11.60 26.19 -3.27
C LEU A 42 -11.28 27.15 -4.42
N CYS A 43 -10.26 28.00 -4.27
CA CYS A 43 -9.80 28.89 -5.33
C CYS A 43 -9.35 28.13 -6.59
N LEU A 44 -8.58 27.04 -6.41
CA LEU A 44 -8.20 26.16 -7.53
C LEU A 44 -9.43 25.47 -8.16
N SER A 45 -10.41 25.07 -7.34
CA SER A 45 -11.65 24.47 -7.81
C SER A 45 -12.47 25.41 -8.69
N ASP A 46 -12.48 26.71 -8.39
CA ASP A 46 -13.17 27.71 -9.20
C ASP A 46 -12.45 27.91 -10.54
N VAL A 47 -11.11 28.03 -10.53
CA VAL A 47 -10.31 28.09 -11.75
C VAL A 47 -10.53 26.86 -12.65
N VAL A 48 -10.59 25.67 -12.05
CA VAL A 48 -10.88 24.43 -12.76
C VAL A 48 -12.31 24.43 -13.28
N HIS A 49 -13.28 24.87 -12.49
CA HIS A 49 -14.68 24.91 -12.89
C HIS A 49 -14.85 25.76 -14.15
N ASP A 50 -14.36 27.00 -14.12
CA ASP A 50 -14.42 27.92 -15.24
C ASP A 50 -13.71 27.35 -16.48
N HIS A 51 -12.59 26.65 -16.27
CA HIS A 51 -11.85 26.03 -17.36
C HIS A 51 -12.58 24.86 -18.03
N ILE A 52 -13.19 23.96 -17.25
CA ILE A 52 -13.82 22.77 -17.81
C ILE A 52 -15.22 23.06 -18.38
N THR A 53 -15.85 24.16 -17.99
CA THR A 53 -17.15 24.61 -18.53
C THR A 53 -17.02 25.53 -19.74
N ASP A 54 -15.87 26.18 -19.92
CA ASP A 54 -15.52 26.92 -21.14
C ASP A 54 -15.15 25.94 -22.27
N LEU A 55 -16.18 25.41 -22.94
CA LEU A 55 -16.02 24.37 -23.94
C LEU A 55 -15.49 24.94 -25.27
N PRO A 56 -14.45 24.32 -25.86
CA PRO A 56 -13.98 24.70 -27.19
C PRO A 56 -14.99 24.34 -28.27
N THR A 57 -14.90 25.02 -29.42
CA THR A 57 -15.76 24.77 -30.58
C THR A 57 -15.76 23.29 -30.98
N GLY A 58 -16.96 22.71 -31.16
CA GLY A 58 -17.14 21.31 -31.52
C GLY A 58 -17.13 20.32 -30.34
N VAL A 59 -17.03 20.79 -29.10
CA VAL A 59 -17.24 19.98 -27.90
C VAL A 59 -18.48 20.45 -27.16
N SER A 60 -19.43 19.54 -26.90
CA SER A 60 -20.72 19.85 -26.26
C SER A 60 -20.81 19.38 -24.80
N LEU A 61 -19.87 18.53 -24.35
CA LEU A 61 -19.95 17.86 -23.05
C LEU A 61 -18.64 18.00 -22.27
N VAL A 62 -18.75 18.49 -21.03
CA VAL A 62 -17.63 18.64 -20.09
C VAL A 62 -16.85 17.32 -19.87
N PRO A 63 -17.49 16.15 -19.65
CA PRO A 63 -16.74 14.90 -19.47
C PRO A 63 -15.91 14.52 -20.71
N GLU A 64 -16.41 14.78 -21.92
CA GLU A 64 -15.65 14.53 -23.14
C GLU A 64 -14.48 15.51 -23.27
N TRP A 65 -14.65 16.76 -22.87
CA TRP A 65 -13.55 17.71 -22.80
C TRP A 65 -12.47 17.27 -21.83
N CYS A 66 -12.85 16.88 -20.61
CA CYS A 66 -11.92 16.45 -19.55
C CYS A 66 -11.12 15.18 -19.89
N LYS A 67 -11.57 14.37 -20.86
CA LYS A 67 -10.83 13.21 -21.38
C LYS A 67 -9.74 13.59 -22.37
N LYS A 68 -9.82 14.76 -23.01
CA LYS A 68 -8.83 15.21 -23.99
C LYS A 68 -7.59 15.75 -23.30
N GLU A 69 -6.42 15.37 -23.77
CA GLU A 69 -5.14 15.87 -23.24
C GLU A 69 -5.04 17.41 -23.35
N ASP A 70 -5.65 17.98 -24.38
CA ASP A 70 -5.68 19.42 -24.62
C ASP A 70 -6.37 20.20 -23.51
N CYS A 71 -7.37 19.61 -22.83
CA CYS A 71 -8.00 20.21 -21.66
C CYS A 71 -6.99 20.44 -20.55
N TRP A 72 -6.15 19.43 -20.27
CA TRP A 72 -5.10 19.55 -19.28
C TRP A 72 -3.97 20.50 -19.70
N LYS A 73 -3.53 20.43 -20.97
CA LYS A 73 -2.47 21.31 -21.50
C LYS A 73 -2.86 22.78 -21.39
N SER A 74 -4.08 23.12 -21.81
CA SER A 74 -4.61 24.48 -21.75
C SER A 74 -4.78 24.98 -20.30
N LEU A 75 -5.27 24.14 -19.38
CA LEU A 75 -5.33 24.49 -17.97
C LEU A 75 -3.94 24.80 -17.39
N LYS A 76 -2.94 23.97 -17.68
CA LYS A 76 -1.56 24.19 -17.20
C LYS A 76 -0.95 25.50 -17.69
N ALA A 77 -1.36 25.97 -18.87
CA ALA A 77 -0.91 27.22 -19.46
C ALA A 77 -1.62 28.46 -18.88
N LYS A 78 -2.75 28.28 -18.17
CA LYS A 78 -3.45 29.41 -17.54
C LYS A 78 -2.64 29.99 -16.38
N LYS A 79 -2.64 31.32 -16.30
CA LYS A 79 -2.07 32.04 -15.16
C LYS A 79 -3.05 31.97 -13.99
N ILE A 80 -2.75 31.10 -13.03
CA ILE A 80 -3.53 30.95 -11.80
C ILE A 80 -3.24 32.16 -10.90
N ARG A 81 -4.29 32.87 -10.47
CA ARG A 81 -4.15 34.05 -9.59
C ARG A 81 -4.02 33.64 -8.11
N CYS A 82 -4.63 32.53 -7.73
CA CYS A 82 -4.51 31.95 -6.40
C CYS A 82 -3.04 31.59 -6.14
N ARG A 83 -2.45 32.09 -5.05
CA ARG A 83 -1.10 31.68 -4.63
C ARG A 83 -1.20 30.63 -3.54
N PRO A 84 -0.30 29.62 -3.54
CA PRO A 84 -0.26 28.65 -2.46
C PRO A 84 0.06 29.36 -1.15
N PRO A 85 -0.69 29.08 -0.07
CA PRO A 85 -0.44 29.65 1.24
C PRO A 85 0.90 29.13 1.81
N PRO A 86 1.59 29.89 2.67
CA PRO A 86 2.90 29.50 3.20
C PRO A 86 2.88 28.15 3.94
N GLU A 87 1.78 27.82 4.60
CA GLU A 87 1.52 26.58 5.34
C GLU A 87 1.66 25.33 4.46
N ILE A 88 1.43 25.45 3.15
CA ILE A 88 1.66 24.33 2.23
C ILE A 88 3.12 23.87 2.28
N LYS A 89 4.09 24.77 2.51
CA LYS A 89 5.50 24.37 2.61
C LYS A 89 5.77 23.46 3.79
N GLU A 90 5.10 23.69 4.92
CA GLU A 90 5.20 22.85 6.12
C GLU A 90 4.54 21.48 5.91
N LEU A 91 3.58 21.42 5.00
CA LEU A 91 2.87 20.21 4.58
C LEU A 91 3.54 19.51 3.38
N THR A 92 4.70 19.99 2.92
CA THR A 92 5.50 19.30 1.90
C THR A 92 6.54 18.40 2.55
N GLN A 93 6.67 17.18 2.03
CA GLN A 93 7.57 16.17 2.54
C GLN A 93 9.02 16.64 2.48
N THR A 94 9.56 17.03 3.65
CA THR A 94 11.01 17.13 3.86
C THR A 94 11.52 15.73 4.19
N LYS A 95 11.98 14.98 3.16
CA LYS A 95 12.73 13.72 3.32
C LYS A 95 12.06 12.62 4.17
N ARG A 96 10.76 12.36 4.05
CA ARG A 96 10.24 11.05 4.46
C ARG A 96 10.56 10.06 3.34
N LYS A 97 11.48 9.11 3.59
CA LYS A 97 11.66 7.91 2.74
C LYS A 97 10.25 7.35 2.51
N GLY A 98 9.83 7.20 1.25
CA GLY A 98 8.47 6.83 0.89
C GLY A 98 7.94 5.73 1.81
N ALA A 99 6.68 5.87 2.24
CA ALA A 99 6.05 4.91 3.14
C ALA A 99 6.34 3.50 2.63
N LYS A 100 7.05 2.69 3.43
CA LYS A 100 7.27 1.29 3.08
C LYS A 100 5.89 0.68 2.85
N PRO A 101 5.62 0.03 1.70
CA PRO A 101 4.34 -0.62 1.48
C PRO A 101 4.03 -1.51 2.68
N ARG A 102 2.79 -1.44 3.18
CA ARG A 102 2.33 -2.24 4.30
C ARG A 102 2.58 -3.71 3.94
N LYS A 103 3.31 -4.44 4.79
CA LYS A 103 3.61 -5.86 4.56
C LYS A 103 2.29 -6.60 4.35
N SER A 104 2.21 -7.38 3.28
CA SER A 104 1.05 -8.23 3.07
C SER A 104 1.04 -9.35 4.11
N ALA A 105 -0.11 -10.01 4.32
CA ALA A 105 -0.18 -11.20 5.17
C ALA A 105 0.80 -12.30 4.70
N GLY A 106 1.11 -12.36 3.39
CA GLY A 106 2.12 -13.25 2.83
C GLY A 106 3.54 -12.87 3.27
N ASP A 107 3.88 -11.57 3.20
CA ASP A 107 5.20 -11.08 3.64
C ASP A 107 5.42 -11.33 5.13
N GLU A 108 4.40 -11.11 5.95
CA GLU A 108 4.43 -11.39 7.39
C GLU A 108 4.61 -12.90 7.67
N ALA A 109 3.92 -13.76 6.92
CA ALA A 109 4.07 -15.21 7.07
C ALA A 109 5.46 -15.70 6.64
N ILE A 110 6.03 -15.15 5.56
CA ILE A 110 7.38 -15.47 5.09
C ILE A 110 8.41 -15.11 6.17
N GLU A 111 8.38 -13.86 6.65
CA GLU A 111 9.31 -13.38 7.68
C GLU A 111 9.20 -14.22 8.96
N TRP A 112 7.97 -14.54 9.38
CA TRP A 112 7.72 -15.37 10.54
C TRP A 112 8.32 -16.78 10.38
N CYS A 113 8.11 -17.42 9.23
CA CYS A 113 8.64 -18.77 8.97
C CYS A 113 10.17 -18.80 8.87
N VAL A 114 10.77 -17.80 8.22
CA VAL A 114 12.23 -17.65 8.11
C VAL A 114 12.86 -17.46 9.49
N THR A 115 12.23 -16.66 10.36
CA THR A 115 12.75 -16.39 11.72
C THR A 115 12.82 -17.65 12.59
N ARG A 116 12.02 -18.69 12.31
CA ARG A 116 12.10 -19.98 13.01
C ARG A 116 13.32 -20.83 12.63
N GLY A 117 13.93 -20.56 11.49
CA GLY A 117 15.11 -21.27 11.01
C GLY A 117 14.85 -22.68 10.47
N SER A 118 15.76 -23.16 9.63
CA SER A 118 15.63 -24.45 8.93
C SER A 118 15.48 -25.63 9.89
N GLN A 119 16.31 -25.69 10.94
CA GLN A 119 16.40 -26.85 11.81
C GLN A 119 15.07 -27.14 12.52
N ALA A 120 14.47 -26.11 13.13
CA ALA A 120 13.22 -26.27 13.85
C ALA A 120 12.04 -26.72 12.96
N TRP A 121 12.04 -26.35 11.67
CA TRP A 121 11.08 -26.90 10.70
C TRP A 121 11.32 -28.38 10.39
N MET A 122 12.59 -28.82 10.34
CA MET A 122 12.95 -30.23 10.15
C MET A 122 12.53 -31.06 11.37
N ASP A 123 12.73 -30.52 12.57
CA ASP A 123 12.34 -31.15 13.83
C ASP A 123 10.82 -31.26 13.93
N LEU A 124 10.07 -30.18 13.61
CA LEU A 124 8.61 -30.21 13.52
C LEU A 124 8.13 -31.28 12.54
N SER A 125 8.72 -31.33 11.34
CA SER A 125 8.31 -32.31 10.32
C SER A 125 8.55 -33.76 10.77
N SER A 126 9.63 -33.99 11.52
CA SER A 126 10.00 -35.29 12.07
C SER A 126 9.05 -35.69 13.20
N PHE A 127 8.77 -34.77 14.13
CA PHE A 127 7.80 -34.96 15.21
C PHE A 127 6.42 -35.34 14.68
N LEU A 128 5.89 -34.57 13.73
CA LEU A 128 4.57 -34.83 13.14
C LEU A 128 4.54 -36.19 12.42
N LYS A 129 5.64 -36.58 11.76
CA LYS A 129 5.75 -37.87 11.06
C LYS A 129 5.81 -39.04 12.04
N GLN A 130 6.67 -38.97 13.05
CA GLN A 130 6.87 -40.05 14.04
C GLN A 130 5.59 -40.35 14.83
N ARG A 131 4.85 -39.30 15.20
CA ARG A 131 3.60 -39.44 15.97
C ARG A 131 2.35 -39.59 15.08
N ASN A 132 2.52 -39.68 13.76
CA ASN A 132 1.44 -39.74 12.76
C ASN A 132 0.36 -38.65 12.95
N LEU A 133 0.81 -37.42 13.22
CA LEU A 133 -0.05 -36.26 13.43
C LEU A 133 -0.28 -35.50 12.12
N MET A 134 -1.43 -34.84 12.01
CA MET A 134 -1.87 -34.06 10.84
C MET A 134 -1.95 -34.85 9.52
N GLY A 135 -2.40 -34.21 8.43
CA GLY A 135 -2.43 -34.80 7.10
C GLY A 135 -1.04 -34.89 6.45
N GLY A 136 -0.85 -35.86 5.54
CA GLY A 136 0.42 -36.04 4.83
C GLY A 136 0.90 -34.79 4.09
N LYS A 137 -0.03 -34.01 3.52
CA LYS A 137 0.29 -32.71 2.89
C LYS A 137 0.90 -31.71 3.86
N GLN A 138 0.36 -31.61 5.08
CA GLN A 138 0.84 -30.67 6.11
C GLN A 138 2.24 -31.04 6.58
N ARG A 139 2.51 -32.33 6.79
CA ARG A 139 3.86 -32.83 7.10
C ARG A 139 4.86 -32.48 5.99
N SER A 140 4.49 -32.70 4.73
CA SER A 140 5.33 -32.33 3.60
C SER A 140 5.55 -30.82 3.49
N GLN A 141 4.56 -29.99 3.85
CA GLN A 141 4.71 -28.53 3.87
C GLN A 141 5.72 -28.07 4.92
N ALA A 142 5.67 -28.61 6.15
CA ALA A 142 6.67 -28.33 7.18
C ALA A 142 8.09 -28.74 6.74
N PHE A 143 8.24 -29.94 6.17
CA PHE A 143 9.51 -30.40 5.63
C PHE A 143 10.03 -29.51 4.50
N ASN A 144 9.16 -29.14 3.54
CA ASN A 144 9.53 -28.27 2.43
C ASN A 144 9.94 -26.87 2.90
N MET A 145 9.32 -26.36 3.97
CA MET A 145 9.72 -25.08 4.57
C MET A 145 11.15 -25.16 5.10
N GLY A 146 11.46 -26.18 5.92
CA GLY A 146 12.81 -26.42 6.42
C GLY A 146 13.82 -26.55 5.28
N ARG A 147 13.54 -27.39 4.30
CA ARG A 147 14.40 -27.54 3.11
C ARG A 147 14.59 -26.23 2.33
N THR A 148 13.55 -25.40 2.20
CA THR A 148 13.65 -24.14 1.44
C THR A 148 14.57 -23.15 2.16
N ILE A 149 14.36 -22.97 3.47
CA ILE A 149 15.18 -22.09 4.31
C ILE A 149 16.62 -22.61 4.40
N GLY A 150 16.82 -23.91 4.59
CA GLY A 150 18.15 -24.53 4.69
C GLY A 150 18.95 -24.52 3.38
N ASN A 151 18.31 -24.22 2.25
CA ASN A 151 18.99 -23.98 0.96
C ASN A 151 19.14 -22.49 0.66
N ASP A 152 19.02 -21.61 1.67
CA ASP A 152 19.08 -20.15 1.55
C ASP A 152 18.09 -19.56 0.52
N ARG A 153 16.94 -20.22 0.33
CA ARG A 153 15.87 -19.76 -0.56
C ARG A 153 14.75 -19.11 0.24
N THR A 154 14.17 -18.07 -0.33
CA THR A 154 12.98 -17.42 0.23
C THR A 154 11.75 -18.28 -0.06
N PRO A 155 10.95 -18.67 0.96
CA PRO A 155 9.71 -19.41 0.74
C PRO A 155 8.62 -18.52 0.11
N SER A 156 7.67 -19.14 -0.59
CA SER A 156 6.54 -18.43 -1.18
C SER A 156 5.44 -18.14 -0.14
N ASP A 157 4.58 -17.17 -0.43
CA ASP A 157 3.37 -16.86 0.33
C ASP A 157 2.44 -18.08 0.47
N LYS A 158 2.22 -18.80 -0.63
CA LYS A 158 1.39 -20.02 -0.71
C LYS A 158 1.91 -21.16 0.16
N LEU A 159 3.22 -21.18 0.44
CA LEU A 159 3.83 -22.14 1.36
C LEU A 159 3.83 -21.61 2.80
N SER A 160 4.19 -20.34 2.99
CA SER A 160 4.41 -19.74 4.31
C SER A 160 3.13 -19.58 5.13
N ILE A 161 2.03 -19.18 4.51
CA ILE A 161 0.73 -19.03 5.19
C ILE A 161 0.26 -20.35 5.83
N PRO A 162 0.16 -21.48 5.08
CA PRO A 162 -0.24 -22.74 5.69
C PRO A 162 0.81 -23.30 6.66
N CYS A 163 2.11 -23.08 6.42
CA CYS A 163 3.16 -23.48 7.36
C CYS A 163 3.03 -22.80 8.71
N LYS A 164 2.78 -21.48 8.74
CA LYS A 164 2.54 -20.75 9.98
C LYS A 164 1.40 -21.38 10.79
N LYS A 165 0.28 -21.70 10.14
CA LYS A 165 -0.84 -22.40 10.79
C LYS A 165 -0.46 -23.80 11.30
N ILE A 166 0.28 -24.58 10.51
CA ILE A 166 0.75 -25.91 10.92
C ILE A 166 1.60 -25.83 12.20
N TRP A 167 2.48 -24.83 12.29
CA TRP A 167 3.29 -24.62 13.48
C TRP A 167 2.44 -24.23 14.69
N GLU A 168 1.52 -23.28 14.53
CA GLU A 168 0.61 -22.85 15.61
C GLU A 168 -0.29 -23.99 16.10
N ASP A 169 -0.84 -24.77 15.18
CA ASP A 169 -1.63 -25.97 15.49
C ASP A 169 -0.77 -27.02 16.21
N ALA A 170 0.48 -27.23 15.78
CA ALA A 170 1.38 -28.18 16.44
C ALA A 170 1.73 -27.77 17.87
N THR A 171 2.02 -26.48 18.10
CA THR A 171 2.28 -25.95 19.44
C THR A 171 1.04 -25.99 20.32
N THR A 172 -0.14 -25.65 19.79
CA THR A 172 -1.36 -25.55 20.59
C THR A 172 -2.03 -26.90 20.84
N MET A 173 -2.06 -27.78 19.84
CA MET A 173 -2.80 -29.06 19.91
C MET A 173 -1.92 -30.23 20.36
N TYR A 174 -0.62 -30.18 20.09
CA TYR A 174 0.30 -31.31 20.31
C TYR A 174 1.47 -30.97 21.23
N ASP A 175 1.42 -29.80 21.87
CA ASP A 175 2.43 -29.30 22.82
C ASP A 175 3.85 -29.33 22.24
N TRP A 176 3.96 -29.10 20.93
CA TRP A 176 5.25 -29.08 20.25
C TRP A 176 5.97 -27.74 20.47
N SER A 177 7.24 -27.80 20.86
CA SER A 177 8.14 -26.66 20.97
C SER A 177 9.51 -27.00 20.36
N PRO A 178 10.18 -26.05 19.70
CA PRO A 178 11.50 -26.26 19.12
C PRO A 178 12.61 -26.54 20.15
N ASP A 179 12.37 -26.24 21.42
CA ASP A 179 13.33 -26.41 22.53
C ASP A 179 13.07 -27.69 23.36
N GLN A 180 12.19 -28.59 22.90
CA GLN A 180 12.02 -29.89 23.57
C GLN A 180 13.30 -30.70 23.37
N GLU A 181 14.11 -30.82 24.43
CA GLU A 181 15.26 -31.72 24.47
C GLU A 181 14.78 -33.11 24.02
N THR A 182 15.39 -33.61 22.95
CA THR A 182 15.25 -35.01 22.57
C THR A 182 15.99 -35.84 23.61
N ASP A 183 15.27 -36.29 24.63
CA ASP A 183 15.70 -37.41 25.48
C ASP A 183 15.87 -38.70 24.66
#